data_AF-A0A380S215-F1
#
_entry.id   AF-A0A380S215-F1
#
_cell.length_a   1.000
_cell.length_b   1.000
_cell.length_c   1.000
_cell.angle_alpha   90.00
_cell.angle_beta   90.00
_cell.angle_gamma   90.00
#
_symmetry.space_group_name_H-M   'P 1'
#
loop_
_entity.id
_entity.type
_entity.pdbx_description
1 polymer ?
#
loop_
_entity_poly.entity_id
_entity_poly.type
_entity_poly.pdbx_seq_one_letter_code
_entity_poly.pdbx_strand_id
1 'polypeptide(L)'
;MDYLEGLLLGRLWSDTDYENRKHFGLFVLYGLLVDAIILYIYILERGLLGFGNIGPIHIAVFVLLFLANPFICFRYYRMPWWGKIMILLVKIFKSYLIISYTVSLLLPRLNVRVDGLQDYLISYLNQTLEKYTEKFAATAGSFSTVVGVLAGGVHVVGVVLLYILAAIVIPSLIYLAVKLVQLAWDWVVNMLIIKRFFPQRK
;
A
#
# COMPACT_ATOMS: atom_id res chain seq x y z
N MET A 1 2.88 8.05 22.22
CA MET A 1 2.07 6.83 21.99
C MET A 1 0.83 7.16 21.16
N ASP A 2 0.20 8.29 21.43
CA ASP A 2 -1.11 8.71 20.91
C ASP A 2 -1.28 8.64 19.39
N TYR A 3 -0.24 8.96 18.62
CA TYR A 3 -0.27 8.84 17.15
C TYR A 3 -0.24 7.39 16.66
N LEU A 4 0.54 6.51 17.31
CA LEU A 4 0.59 5.08 16.98
C LEU A 4 -0.70 4.38 17.38
N GLU A 5 -1.29 4.79 18.50
CA GLU A 5 -2.62 4.32 18.93
C GLU A 5 -3.67 4.71 17.89
N GLY A 6 -3.68 5.96 17.43
CA GLY A 6 -4.58 6.42 16.36
C GLY A 6 -4.40 5.69 15.04
N LEU A 7 -3.15 5.40 14.67
CA LEU A 7 -2.81 4.64 13.47
C LEU A 7 -3.36 3.20 13.50
N LEU A 8 -3.19 2.51 14.63
CA LEU A 8 -3.48 1.08 14.78
C LEU A 8 -4.94 0.79 15.19
N LEU A 9 -5.53 1.66 16.01
CA LEU A 9 -6.91 1.53 16.48
C LEU A 9 -7.91 2.10 15.47
N GLY A 10 -7.50 3.13 14.71
CA GLY A 10 -8.36 3.85 13.78
C GLY A 10 -9.21 4.92 14.48
N ARG A 11 -9.79 5.81 13.66
CA ARG A 11 -10.52 7.01 14.11
C ARG A 11 -11.68 6.72 15.04
N LEU A 12 -12.39 5.60 14.86
CA LEU A 12 -13.58 5.29 15.66
C LEU A 12 -13.26 4.90 17.11
N TRP A 13 -12.05 4.39 17.35
CA TRP A 13 -11.63 3.80 18.62
C TRP A 13 -10.47 4.54 19.28
N SER A 14 -9.99 5.63 18.67
CA SER A 14 -8.88 6.41 19.19
C SER A 14 -9.32 7.84 19.46
N ASP A 15 -9.27 8.22 20.74
CA ASP A 15 -9.52 9.54 21.32
C ASP A 15 -8.25 10.41 21.28
N THR A 16 -7.56 10.44 20.12
CA THR A 16 -6.31 11.19 19.95
C THR A 16 -6.39 12.14 18.74
N ASP A 17 -5.52 13.15 18.72
CA ASP A 17 -5.35 14.15 17.64
C ASP A 17 -5.09 13.55 16.25
N TYR A 18 -4.99 12.23 16.13
CA TYR A 18 -4.98 11.50 14.88
C TYR A 18 -6.20 11.85 14.01
N GLU A 19 -7.36 12.19 14.57
CA GLU A 19 -8.55 12.57 13.79
C GLU A 19 -8.35 13.85 12.94
N ASN A 20 -7.53 14.80 13.42
CA ASN A 20 -7.42 16.13 12.84
C ASN A 20 -6.33 16.29 11.75
N ARG A 21 -5.53 15.25 11.49
CA ARG A 21 -4.41 15.34 10.53
C ARG A 21 -4.66 14.60 9.23
N LYS A 22 -4.14 15.15 8.13
CA LYS A 22 -4.13 14.48 6.82
C LYS A 22 -3.11 13.34 6.84
N HIS A 23 -3.58 12.11 6.65
CA HIS A 23 -2.77 10.89 6.72
C HIS A 23 -2.21 10.43 5.37
N PHE A 24 -2.10 11.33 4.39
CA PHE A 24 -1.64 10.99 3.04
C PHE A 24 -0.25 10.33 3.06
N GLY A 25 0.66 10.83 3.90
CA GLY A 25 2.00 10.27 4.04
C GLY A 25 2.04 8.81 4.51
N LEU A 26 1.03 8.35 5.26
CA LEU A 26 0.96 6.94 5.68
C LEU A 26 0.62 6.00 4.53
N PHE A 27 -0.21 6.45 3.58
CA PHE A 27 -0.50 5.67 2.37
C PHE A 27 0.74 5.55 1.51
N VAL A 28 1.45 6.67 1.28
CA VAL A 28 2.70 6.68 0.52
C VAL A 28 3.76 5.81 1.20
N LEU A 29 3.93 5.92 2.52
CA LEU A 29 4.88 5.10 3.27
C LEU A 29 4.53 3.61 3.21
N TYR A 30 3.23 3.27 3.28
CA TYR A 30 2.77 1.90 3.10
C TYR A 30 3.13 1.37 1.70
N GLY A 31 2.82 2.14 0.64
CA GLY A 31 3.14 1.76 -0.73
C GLY A 31 4.64 1.52 -0.92
N LEU A 32 5.47 2.48 -0.47
CA LEU A 32 6.93 2.36 -0.52
C LEU A 32 7.46 1.15 0.26
N LEU A 33 6.87 0.86 1.43
CA LEU A 33 7.26 -0.30 2.23
C LEU A 33 6.93 -1.62 1.51
N VAL A 34 5.75 -1.72 0.92
CA VAL A 34 5.36 -2.89 0.13
C VAL A 34 6.28 -3.05 -1.08
N ASP A 35 6.55 -1.97 -1.80
CA ASP A 35 7.45 -1.99 -2.95
C ASP A 35 8.87 -2.42 -2.57
N ALA A 36 9.39 -1.93 -1.43
CA ALA A 36 10.70 -2.33 -0.93
C ALA A 36 10.75 -3.83 -0.59
N ILE A 37 9.70 -4.37 0.03
CA ILE A 37 9.62 -5.81 0.34
C ILE A 37 9.53 -6.64 -0.95
N ILE A 38 8.70 -6.21 -1.90
CA ILE A 38 8.55 -6.87 -3.20
C ILE A 38 9.88 -6.89 -3.92
N LEU A 39 10.55 -5.73 -4.04
CA LEU A 39 11.84 -5.60 -4.71
C LEU A 39 12.91 -6.46 -4.02
N TYR A 40 12.94 -6.50 -2.69
CA TYR A 40 13.83 -7.38 -1.94
C TYR A 40 13.60 -8.85 -2.28
N ILE A 41 12.34 -9.33 -2.20
CA ILE A 41 11.99 -10.74 -2.47
C ILE A 41 12.29 -11.07 -3.94
N TYR A 42 11.99 -10.15 -4.85
CA TYR A 42 12.15 -10.34 -6.29
C TYR A 42 13.63 -10.41 -6.72
N ILE A 43 14.49 -9.53 -6.20
CA ILE A 43 15.91 -9.47 -6.58
C ILE A 43 16.72 -10.57 -5.90
N LEU A 44 16.47 -10.82 -4.60
CA LEU A 44 17.26 -11.78 -3.83
C LEU A 44 16.73 -13.21 -3.92
N GLU A 45 15.55 -13.40 -4.51
CA GLU A 45 14.81 -14.66 -4.58
C GLU A 45 14.66 -15.35 -3.22
N ARG A 46 14.72 -14.56 -2.13
CA ARG A 46 14.66 -15.02 -0.75
C ARG A 46 13.38 -14.51 -0.10
N GLY A 47 12.69 -15.40 0.59
CA GLY A 47 11.55 -15.02 1.43
C GLY A 47 12.02 -14.12 2.58
N LEU A 48 11.34 -12.99 2.76
CA LEU A 48 11.57 -12.09 3.89
C LEU A 48 10.51 -12.37 4.96
N LEU A 49 10.89 -12.91 6.13
CA LEU A 49 9.99 -13.06 7.29
C LEU A 49 8.61 -13.70 6.99
N GLY A 50 8.51 -14.56 5.96
CA GLY A 50 7.25 -15.16 5.51
C GLY A 50 6.30 -14.24 4.73
N PHE A 51 6.71 -13.00 4.39
CA PHE A 51 5.94 -12.10 3.54
C PHE A 51 5.67 -12.73 2.16
N GLY A 52 4.42 -12.63 1.69
CA GLY A 52 3.99 -13.16 0.39
C GLY A 52 3.53 -14.62 0.41
N ASN A 53 3.84 -15.38 1.46
CA ASN A 53 3.42 -16.78 1.61
C ASN A 53 2.13 -16.89 2.45
N ILE A 54 1.01 -16.47 1.87
CA ILE A 54 -0.29 -16.54 2.54
C ILE A 54 -1.03 -17.80 2.17
N GLY A 55 -1.04 -18.72 3.13
CA GLY A 55 -1.93 -19.88 3.13
C GLY A 55 -3.34 -19.55 3.67
N PRO A 56 -4.30 -20.50 3.54
CA PRO A 56 -5.68 -20.33 3.99
C PRO A 56 -5.79 -20.03 5.49
N ILE A 57 -4.86 -20.56 6.31
CA ILE A 57 -4.80 -20.30 7.75
C ILE A 57 -4.56 -18.81 8.05
N HIS A 58 -3.65 -18.17 7.31
CA HIS A 58 -3.34 -16.74 7.50
C HIS A 58 -4.54 -15.86 7.15
N ILE A 59 -5.30 -16.23 6.10
CA ILE A 59 -6.54 -15.56 5.72
C ILE A 59 -7.60 -15.76 6.81
N ALA A 60 -7.77 -16.99 7.32
CA ALA A 60 -8.73 -17.27 8.39
C ALA A 60 -8.42 -16.45 9.66
N VAL A 61 -7.14 -16.38 10.06
CA VAL A 61 -6.69 -15.54 11.19
C VAL A 61 -6.92 -14.06 10.90
N PHE A 62 -6.63 -13.59 9.69
CA PHE A 62 -6.87 -12.21 9.30
C PHE A 62 -8.37 -11.85 9.41
N VAL A 63 -9.26 -12.70 8.89
CA VAL A 63 -10.71 -12.52 8.97
C VAL A 63 -11.19 -12.55 10.42
N LEU A 64 -10.68 -13.46 11.24
CA LEU A 64 -11.01 -13.52 12.66
C LEU A 64 -10.59 -12.23 13.38
N LEU A 65 -9.37 -11.73 13.14
CA LEU A 65 -8.89 -10.46 13.69
C LEU A 65 -9.63 -9.24 13.13
N PHE A 66 -10.15 -9.34 11.91
CA PHE A 66 -11.01 -8.33 11.31
C PHE A 66 -12.36 -8.25 12.04
N LEU A 67 -12.98 -9.40 12.29
CA LEU A 67 -14.28 -9.51 12.97
C LEU A 67 -14.20 -9.20 14.47
N ALA A 68 -13.13 -9.62 15.14
CA ALA A 68 -12.89 -9.39 16.56
C ALA A 68 -12.48 -7.93 16.87
N ASN A 69 -12.05 -7.17 15.87
CA ASN A 69 -11.55 -5.81 15.99
C ASN A 69 -12.42 -4.86 16.86
N PRO A 70 -13.74 -4.69 16.60
CA PRO A 70 -14.58 -3.80 17.41
C PRO A 70 -14.68 -4.25 18.87
N PHE A 71 -14.69 -5.56 19.13
CA PHE A 71 -14.78 -6.11 20.50
C PHE A 71 -13.49 -5.90 21.28
N ILE A 72 -12.34 -6.07 20.63
CA ILE A 72 -11.01 -5.86 21.24
C ILE A 72 -10.83 -4.37 21.56
N CYS A 73 -11.23 -3.47 20.67
CA CYS A 73 -11.04 -2.04 20.82
C CYS A 73 -12.03 -1.36 21.80
N PHE A 74 -13.22 -1.94 22.01
CA PHE A 74 -14.28 -1.34 22.83
C PHE A 74 -13.83 -0.91 24.24
N ARG A 75 -12.92 -1.67 24.87
CA ARG A 75 -12.47 -1.42 26.25
C ARG A 75 -11.03 -0.92 26.35
N TYR A 76 -10.39 -0.58 25.23
CA TYR A 76 -8.97 -0.20 25.17
C TYR A 76 -8.58 0.87 26.21
N TYR A 77 -9.39 1.93 26.34
CA TYR A 77 -9.11 3.03 27.27
C TYR A 77 -9.21 2.67 28.75
N ARG A 78 -10.01 1.66 29.10
CA ARG A 78 -10.21 1.23 30.49
C ARG A 78 -9.23 0.14 30.92
N MET A 79 -8.35 -0.32 30.03
CA MET A 79 -7.39 -1.37 30.34
C MET A 79 -6.10 -0.83 30.98
N PRO A 80 -5.45 -1.60 31.87
CA PRO A 80 -4.12 -1.27 32.36
C PRO A 80 -3.10 -1.26 31.21
N TRP A 81 -1.96 -0.60 31.43
CA TRP A 81 -0.92 -0.43 30.41
C TRP A 81 -0.49 -1.74 29.73
N TRP A 82 -0.37 -2.83 30.48
CA TRP A 82 -0.08 -4.17 29.94
C TRP A 82 -1.13 -4.68 28.94
N GLY A 83 -2.42 -4.44 29.22
CA GLY A 83 -3.51 -4.82 28.31
C GLY A 83 -3.48 -4.01 27.01
N LYS A 84 -3.12 -2.72 27.10
CA LYS A 84 -2.95 -1.85 25.92
C LYS A 84 -1.83 -2.39 25.00
N ILE A 85 -0.68 -2.77 25.55
CA ILE A 85 0.43 -3.35 24.78
C ILE A 85 -0.01 -4.61 24.02
N MET A 86 -0.74 -5.52 24.67
CA MET A 86 -1.25 -6.73 24.02
C MET A 86 -2.17 -6.41 22.83
N ILE A 87 -3.07 -5.43 22.99
CA ILE A 87 -3.95 -5.01 21.89
C ILE A 87 -3.14 -4.41 20.74
N LEU A 88 -2.15 -3.56 21.05
CA LEU A 88 -1.28 -2.97 20.03
C LEU A 88 -0.49 -4.05 19.27
N LEU A 89 0.01 -5.07 19.95
CA LEU A 89 0.68 -6.21 19.29
C LEU A 89 -0.26 -6.95 18.33
N VAL A 90 -1.50 -7.22 18.73
CA VAL A 90 -2.51 -7.82 17.85
C VAL A 90 -2.77 -6.94 16.61
N LYS A 91 -2.79 -5.62 16.76
CA LYS A 91 -2.95 -4.68 15.63
C LYS A 91 -1.73 -4.62 14.73
N ILE A 92 -0.53 -4.71 15.28
CA ILE A 92 0.71 -4.81 14.51
C ILE A 92 0.71 -6.10 13.70
N PHE A 93 0.35 -7.23 14.31
CA PHE A 93 0.24 -8.51 13.62
C PHE A 93 -0.81 -8.49 12.51
N LYS A 94 -1.96 -7.86 12.74
CA LYS A 94 -2.96 -7.62 11.69
C LYS A 94 -2.39 -6.78 10.54
N SER A 95 -1.64 -5.73 10.84
CA SER A 95 -0.99 -4.90 9.81
C SER A 95 0.04 -5.70 9.00
N TYR A 96 0.80 -6.58 9.66
CA TYR A 96 1.70 -7.53 9.00
C TYR A 96 0.94 -8.45 8.02
N LEU A 97 -0.21 -9.00 8.42
CA LEU A 97 -1.03 -9.83 7.53
C LEU A 97 -1.53 -9.07 6.30
N ILE A 98 -1.90 -7.79 6.46
CA ILE A 98 -2.31 -6.93 5.34
C ILE A 98 -1.15 -6.70 4.38
N ILE A 99 0.05 -6.37 4.88
CA ILE A 99 1.25 -6.19 4.05
C ILE A 99 1.56 -7.49 3.30
N SER A 100 1.59 -8.62 4.01
CA SER A 100 1.87 -9.92 3.40
C SER A 100 0.83 -10.27 2.32
N TYR A 101 -0.44 -9.90 2.51
CA TYR A 101 -1.53 -10.11 1.55
C TYR A 101 -1.32 -9.30 0.27
N THR A 102 -1.00 -8.01 0.43
CA THR A 102 -0.68 -7.14 -0.69
C THR A 102 0.53 -7.65 -1.47
N VAL A 103 1.60 -8.09 -0.78
CA VAL A 103 2.78 -8.68 -1.41
C VAL A 103 2.43 -9.97 -2.17
N SER A 104 1.68 -10.89 -1.56
CA SER A 104 1.25 -12.15 -2.19
C SER A 104 0.39 -11.93 -3.44
N LEU A 105 -0.40 -10.85 -3.46
CA LEU A 105 -1.20 -10.45 -4.60
C LEU A 105 -0.34 -9.83 -5.71
N LEU A 106 0.60 -8.95 -5.38
CA LEU A 106 1.38 -8.21 -6.38
C LEU A 106 2.55 -9.02 -6.95
N LEU A 107 3.25 -9.80 -6.13
CA LEU A 107 4.44 -10.56 -6.52
C LEU A 107 4.23 -11.46 -7.76
N PRO A 108 3.20 -12.32 -7.87
CA PRO A 108 3.01 -13.18 -9.04
C PRO A 108 2.60 -12.41 -10.30
N ARG A 109 2.22 -11.14 -10.19
CA ARG A 109 1.88 -10.28 -11.34
C ARG A 109 3.12 -9.61 -11.94
N LEU A 110 4.28 -9.72 -11.27
CA LEU A 110 5.55 -9.20 -11.77
C LEU A 110 6.23 -10.27 -12.63
N ASN A 111 6.12 -10.12 -13.94
CA ASN A 111 6.74 -11.01 -14.94
C ASN A 111 8.02 -10.41 -15.57
N VAL A 112 8.66 -9.44 -14.91
CA VAL A 112 9.76 -8.67 -15.51
C VAL A 112 11.08 -9.42 -15.35
N ARG A 113 11.48 -10.22 -16.34
CA ARG A 113 12.80 -10.86 -16.34
C ARG A 113 13.88 -9.81 -16.11
N VAL A 114 14.60 -9.93 -14.98
CA VAL A 114 15.72 -9.05 -14.64
C VAL A 114 16.84 -9.25 -15.66
N ASP A 115 17.00 -10.49 -16.12
CA ASP A 115 17.86 -10.87 -17.23
C ASP A 115 17.36 -10.26 -18.53
N GLY A 116 18.06 -9.24 -19.02
CA GLY A 116 17.71 -8.49 -20.24
C GLY A 116 16.91 -7.22 -20.00
N LEU A 117 16.69 -6.79 -18.74
CA LEU A 117 16.01 -5.52 -18.46
C LEU A 117 16.76 -4.33 -19.08
N GLN A 118 18.10 -4.33 -19.02
CA GLN A 118 18.92 -3.29 -19.63
C GLN A 118 18.71 -3.23 -21.15
N ASP A 119 18.76 -4.37 -21.84
CA ASP A 119 18.56 -4.45 -23.29
C ASP A 119 17.13 -4.03 -23.68
N TYR A 120 16.14 -4.41 -22.88
CA TYR A 120 14.76 -3.95 -23.04
C TYR A 120 14.64 -2.44 -22.88
N LEU A 121 15.27 -1.84 -21.88
CA LEU A 121 15.24 -0.39 -21.67
C LEU A 121 15.94 0.37 -22.79
N ILE A 122 17.10 -0.12 -23.25
CA ILE A 122 17.85 0.48 -24.36
C ILE A 122 17.04 0.39 -25.66
N SER A 123 16.47 -0.77 -25.96
CA SER A 123 15.65 -0.96 -27.16
C SER A 123 14.37 -0.10 -27.12
N TYR A 124 13.69 -0.02 -25.97
CA TYR A 124 12.54 0.86 -25.78
C TYR A 124 12.90 2.34 -25.98
N LEU A 125 14.03 2.78 -25.44
CA LEU A 125 14.54 4.14 -25.61
C LEU A 125 14.84 4.42 -27.08
N ASN A 126 15.57 3.53 -27.76
CA ASN A 126 15.92 3.70 -29.18
C ASN A 126 14.66 3.75 -30.07
N GLN A 127 13.71 2.82 -29.88
CA GLN A 127 12.45 2.82 -30.64
C GLN A 127 11.61 4.07 -30.39
N THR A 128 11.61 4.57 -29.16
CA THR A 128 10.89 5.79 -28.82
C THR A 128 11.54 7.00 -29.50
N LEU A 129 12.86 7.14 -29.42
CA LEU A 129 13.59 8.22 -30.07
C LEU A 129 13.37 8.19 -31.59
N GLU A 130 13.50 7.02 -32.22
CA GLU A 130 13.29 6.83 -33.66
C GLU A 130 11.89 7.29 -34.09
N LYS A 131 10.85 6.81 -33.40
CA LYS A 131 9.45 7.20 -33.65
C LYS A 131 9.21 8.70 -33.53
N TYR A 132 9.83 9.36 -32.55
CA TYR A 132 9.70 10.80 -32.38
C TYR A 132 10.53 11.58 -33.41
N THR A 133 11.70 11.10 -33.80
CA THR A 133 12.50 11.72 -34.87
C THR A 133 11.79 11.64 -36.23
N GLU A 134 11.20 10.49 -36.58
CA GLU A 134 10.39 10.34 -37.79
C GLU A 134 9.18 11.27 -37.80
N LYS A 135 8.50 11.41 -36.65
CA LYS A 135 7.33 12.29 -36.51
C LYS A 135 7.65 13.76 -36.75
N PHE A 136 8.86 14.21 -36.41
CA PHE A 136 9.29 15.60 -36.58
C PHE A 136 10.13 15.83 -37.84
N ALA A 137 10.53 14.77 -38.55
CA ALA A 137 11.31 14.86 -39.80
C ALA A 137 10.62 15.74 -40.85
N ALA A 138 9.30 15.61 -41.01
CA ALA A 138 8.52 16.38 -41.97
C ALA A 138 8.27 17.84 -41.55
N THR A 139 8.32 18.15 -40.25
CA THR A 139 7.81 19.42 -39.69
C THR A 139 8.93 20.38 -39.28
N ALA A 140 10.11 19.88 -38.91
CA ALA A 140 11.17 20.68 -38.29
C ALA A 140 12.48 20.77 -39.10
N GLY A 141 12.54 20.19 -40.30
CA GLY A 141 13.70 20.29 -41.19
C GLY A 141 15.01 19.86 -40.50
N SER A 142 16.02 20.74 -40.48
CA SER A 142 17.34 20.50 -39.87
C SER A 142 17.33 20.37 -38.34
N PHE A 143 16.29 20.85 -37.65
CA PHE A 143 16.14 20.72 -36.20
C PHE A 143 15.33 19.48 -35.79
N SER A 144 14.83 18.68 -36.73
CA SER A 144 13.97 17.52 -36.46
C SER A 144 14.61 16.50 -35.52
N THR A 145 15.90 16.26 -35.66
CA THR A 145 16.64 15.34 -34.80
C THR A 145 16.73 15.85 -33.36
N VAL A 146 16.99 17.14 -33.16
CA VAL A 146 17.09 17.76 -31.82
C VAL A 146 15.73 17.78 -31.13
N VAL A 147 14.68 18.18 -31.85
CA VAL A 147 13.30 18.22 -31.31
C VAL A 147 12.78 16.80 -31.04
N GLY A 148 13.06 15.84 -31.93
CA GLY A 148 12.69 14.45 -31.76
C GLY A 148 13.33 13.80 -30.54
N VAL A 149 14.63 14.04 -30.32
CA VAL A 149 15.33 13.52 -29.14
C VAL A 149 14.82 14.16 -27.84
N LEU A 150 14.59 15.47 -27.81
CA LEU A 150 14.02 16.15 -26.64
C LEU A 150 12.60 15.64 -26.32
N ALA A 151 11.73 15.55 -27.33
CA ALA A 151 10.36 15.07 -27.13
C ALA A 151 10.32 13.59 -26.72
N GLY A 152 11.14 12.75 -27.34
CA GLY A 152 11.29 11.33 -26.98
C GLY A 152 11.84 11.17 -25.56
N GLY A 153 12.86 11.93 -25.19
CA GLY A 153 13.40 11.93 -23.83
C GLY A 153 12.37 12.33 -22.77
N VAL A 154 11.61 13.41 -23.01
CA VAL A 154 10.51 13.83 -22.14
C VAL A 154 9.43 12.75 -22.04
N HIS A 155 9.11 12.08 -23.15
CA HIS A 155 8.16 10.98 -23.16
C HIS A 155 8.63 9.80 -22.30
N VAL A 156 9.87 9.36 -22.47
CA VAL A 156 10.44 8.25 -21.67
C VAL A 156 10.43 8.59 -20.19
N VAL A 157 10.90 9.78 -19.81
CA VAL A 157 10.90 10.23 -18.41
C VAL A 157 9.47 10.27 -17.86
N GLY A 158 8.52 10.81 -18.63
CA GLY A 158 7.11 10.85 -18.23
C GLY A 158 6.52 9.46 -17.99
N VAL A 159 6.80 8.50 -18.88
CA VAL A 159 6.35 7.11 -18.75
C VAL A 159 6.96 6.44 -17.52
N VAL A 160 8.27 6.60 -17.28
CA VAL A 160 8.94 6.04 -16.09
C VAL A 160 8.36 6.61 -14.80
N LEU A 161 8.12 7.92 -14.74
CA LEU A 161 7.48 8.55 -13.59
C LEU A 161 6.06 8.01 -13.35
N LEU A 162 5.29 7.78 -14.40
CA LEU A 162 3.96 7.17 -14.28
C LEU A 162 4.03 5.74 -13.74
N TYR A 163 5.02 4.94 -14.15
CA TYR A 163 5.23 3.60 -13.59
C TYR A 163 5.61 3.64 -12.11
N ILE A 164 6.51 4.54 -11.70
CA ILE A 164 6.88 4.72 -10.28
C ILE A 164 5.66 5.16 -9.47
N LEU A 165 4.88 6.12 -10.00
CA LEU A 165 3.65 6.56 -9.35
C LEU A 165 2.65 5.41 -9.21
N ALA A 166 2.44 4.63 -10.26
CA ALA A 166 1.55 3.47 -10.25
C ALA A 166 2.01 2.41 -9.23
N ALA A 167 3.32 2.15 -9.15
CA ALA A 167 3.90 1.22 -8.19
C ALA A 167 3.55 1.61 -6.74
N ILE A 168 3.57 2.90 -6.40
CA ILE A 168 3.21 3.38 -5.06
C ILE A 168 1.68 3.41 -4.86
N VAL A 169 0.93 3.86 -5.87
CA VAL A 169 -0.53 4.08 -5.76
C VAL A 169 -1.30 2.77 -5.65
N ILE A 170 -0.93 1.72 -6.41
CA ILE A 170 -1.63 0.42 -6.39
C ILE A 170 -1.67 -0.23 -5.00
N PRO A 171 -0.55 -0.47 -4.30
CA PRO A 171 -0.55 -1.03 -2.95
C PRO A 171 -1.26 -0.09 -1.95
N SER A 172 -1.11 1.22 -2.13
CA SER A 172 -1.81 2.22 -1.31
C SER A 172 -3.34 2.12 -1.44
N LEU A 173 -3.85 1.87 -2.64
CA LEU A 173 -5.29 1.67 -2.89
C LEU A 173 -5.81 0.39 -2.23
N ILE A 174 -5.04 -0.70 -2.25
CA ILE A 174 -5.39 -1.95 -1.56
C ILE A 174 -5.52 -1.70 -0.05
N TYR A 175 -4.53 -1.01 0.54
CA TYR A 175 -4.58 -0.64 1.95
C TYR A 175 -5.78 0.25 2.29
N LEU A 176 -6.08 1.23 1.44
CA LEU A 176 -7.25 2.10 1.59
C LEU A 176 -8.55 1.30 1.55
N ALA A 177 -8.70 0.36 0.60
CA ALA A 177 -9.87 -0.50 0.51
C ALA A 177 -10.08 -1.33 1.77
N VAL A 178 -9.04 -1.99 2.29
CA VAL A 178 -9.11 -2.75 3.55
C VAL A 178 -9.51 -1.86 4.72
N LYS A 179 -8.95 -0.65 4.81
CA LYS A 179 -9.26 0.30 5.89
C LYS A 179 -10.70 0.80 5.83
N LEU A 180 -11.24 1.06 4.63
CA LEU A 180 -12.64 1.44 4.43
C LEU A 180 -13.60 0.32 4.83
N VAL A 181 -13.31 -0.92 4.42
CA VAL A 181 -14.11 -2.10 4.77
C VAL A 181 -14.10 -2.30 6.29
N GLN A 182 -12.94 -2.14 6.94
CA GLN A 182 -12.85 -2.19 8.40
C GLN A 182 -13.68 -1.09 9.08
N LEU A 183 -13.62 0.14 8.56
CA LEU A 183 -14.36 1.26 9.12
C LEU A 183 -15.87 1.02 9.01
N ALA A 184 -16.34 0.51 7.87
CA ALA A 184 -17.74 0.16 7.68
C ALA A 184 -18.19 -0.92 8.68
N TRP A 185 -17.40 -1.98 8.84
CA TRP A 185 -17.67 -3.04 9.81
C TRP A 185 -17.73 -2.52 11.25
N ASP A 186 -16.71 -1.77 11.66
CA ASP A 186 -16.61 -1.21 13.00
C ASP A 186 -17.79 -0.26 13.28
N TRP A 187 -18.21 0.53 12.29
CA TRP A 187 -19.36 1.43 12.39
C TRP A 187 -20.67 0.64 12.58
N VAL A 188 -20.91 -0.39 11.77
CA VAL A 188 -22.09 -1.26 11.88
C VAL A 188 -22.16 -1.92 13.25
N VAL A 189 -21.06 -2.50 13.73
CA VAL A 189 -21.01 -3.16 15.04
C VAL A 189 -21.20 -2.15 16.18
N ASN A 190 -20.60 -0.97 16.08
CA ASN A 190 -20.76 0.07 17.08
C ASN A 190 -22.23 0.53 17.18
N MET A 191 -22.89 0.73 16.03
CA MET A 191 -24.27 1.17 15.97
C MET A 191 -25.27 0.10 16.43
N LEU A 192 -25.12 -1.14 15.96
CA LEU A 192 -26.10 -2.21 16.20
C LEU A 192 -25.92 -2.93 17.54
N ILE A 193 -24.66 -3.16 17.95
CA ILE A 193 -24.35 -4.01 19.10
C ILE A 193 -23.95 -3.16 20.30
N ILE A 194 -22.92 -2.32 20.15
CA ILE A 194 -22.30 -1.67 21.31
C ILE A 194 -23.22 -0.62 21.93
N LYS A 195 -23.77 0.31 21.12
CA LYS A 195 -24.69 1.33 21.63
C LYS A 195 -26.00 0.75 22.18
N ARG A 196 -26.43 -0.42 21.66
CA ARG A 196 -27.69 -1.05 22.04
C ARG A 196 -27.58 -1.90 23.30
N PHE A 197 -26.49 -2.66 23.47
CA PHE A 197 -26.32 -3.61 24.58
C PHE A 197 -25.40 -3.09 25.70
N PHE A 198 -24.48 -2.16 25.40
CA PHE A 198 -23.60 -1.54 26.38
C PHE A 198 -23.72 -0.02 26.30
N PRO A 199 -24.88 0.56 26.69
CA PRO A 199 -25.02 2.01 26.73
C PRO A 199 -23.95 2.56 27.68
N GLN A 200 -22.97 3.27 27.12
CA GLN A 200 -22.03 4.02 27.92
C GLN A 200 -22.84 5.14 28.60
N ARG A 201 -23.21 4.93 29.86
CA ARG A 201 -23.66 6.03 30.72
C ARG A 201 -22.51 7.04 30.74
N LYS A 202 -22.80 8.24 30.22
CA LYS A 202 -21.93 9.41 30.36
C LYS A 202 -21.61 9.63 31.83
#